data_AF-A0A2S8FXK9-F1
#
_entry.id   AF-A0A2S8FXK9-F1
#
_cell.length_a   1.000
_cell.length_b   1.000
_cell.length_c   1.000
_cell.angle_alpha   90.00
_cell.angle_beta   90.00
_cell.angle_gamma   90.00
#
_symmetry.space_group_name_H-M   'P 1'
#
loop_
_entity.id
_entity.type
_entity.pdbx_description
1 polymer ?
#
loop_
_entity_poly.entity_id
_entity_poly.type
_entity_poly.pdbx_seq_one_letter_code
_entity_poly.pdbx_strand_id
1 'polypeptide(L)'
;MSQYSFTLAFAFVGLMVHVVAADEVKIEPGKENVVASRIEGDWQVHAPLTERLTGGQGLLLKRLSFKSDPAVATKIPGKYAEYFQQQNMKVYLAGRVDLDGKKCPFVVTNIHGNPHVIFWLERDGDPFGNGESFNVMLTVAEDRQNDLLFVGGDFNNQPFSAFERVKAESPR
;
A
#
# COMPACT_ATOMS: atom_id res chain seq x y z
N MET A 1 46.15 -39.08 52.47
CA MET A 1 44.81 -38.88 51.86
C MET A 1 44.85 -37.57 51.10
N SER A 2 44.94 -37.61 49.78
CA SER A 2 45.11 -36.43 48.92
C SER A 2 43.73 -35.99 48.40
N GLN A 3 43.28 -34.79 48.79
CA GLN A 3 42.07 -34.15 48.28
C GLN A 3 42.38 -33.54 46.90
N TYR A 4 41.73 -34.05 45.86
CA TYR A 4 41.72 -33.40 44.54
C TYR A 4 40.52 -32.44 44.49
N SER A 5 40.79 -31.14 44.43
CA SER A 5 39.78 -30.12 44.14
C SER A 5 39.56 -30.04 42.63
N PHE A 6 38.36 -30.42 42.17
CA PHE A 6 37.91 -30.24 40.78
C PHE A 6 37.19 -28.89 40.68
N THR A 7 37.82 -27.90 40.03
CA THR A 7 37.19 -26.60 39.75
C THR A 7 36.46 -26.70 38.40
N LEU A 8 35.13 -26.70 38.44
CA LEU A 8 34.29 -26.66 37.23
C LEU A 8 34.18 -25.20 36.74
N ALA A 9 34.80 -24.90 35.60
CA ALA A 9 34.66 -23.61 34.93
C ALA A 9 33.42 -23.63 34.02
N PHE A 10 32.34 -22.95 34.44
CA PHE A 10 31.18 -22.70 33.58
C PHE A 10 31.49 -21.56 32.61
N ALA A 11 31.63 -21.87 31.32
CA ALA A 11 31.68 -20.87 30.27
C ALA A 11 30.26 -20.36 29.98
N PHE A 12 29.95 -19.15 30.42
CA PHE A 12 28.75 -18.43 30.00
C PHE A 12 28.93 -17.93 28.56
N VAL A 13 28.32 -18.61 27.60
CA VAL A 13 28.16 -18.09 26.23
C VAL A 13 27.02 -17.10 26.25
N GLY A 14 27.34 -15.81 26.37
CA GLY A 14 26.37 -14.72 26.30
C GLY A 14 25.78 -14.62 24.89
N LEU A 15 24.52 -15.03 24.73
CA LEU A 15 23.76 -14.82 23.50
C LEU A 15 23.46 -13.31 23.39
N MET A 16 24.23 -12.58 22.57
CA MET A 16 23.89 -11.19 22.24
C MET A 16 22.68 -11.18 21.31
N VAL A 17 21.49 -11.01 21.91
CA VAL A 17 20.27 -10.68 21.17
C VAL A 17 20.42 -9.24 20.67
N HIS A 18 20.75 -9.09 19.39
CA HIS A 18 20.71 -7.79 18.74
C HIS A 18 19.24 -7.40 18.59
N VAL A 19 18.79 -6.45 19.41
CA VAL A 19 17.53 -5.76 19.16
C VAL A 19 17.77 -4.87 17.95
N VAL A 20 17.47 -5.38 16.77
CA VAL A 20 17.38 -4.55 15.57
C VAL A 20 16.18 -3.65 15.79
N ALA A 21 16.42 -2.34 15.91
CA ALA A 21 15.33 -1.37 15.85
C ALA A 21 14.58 -1.62 14.54
N ALA A 22 13.29 -1.96 14.63
CA ALA A 22 12.47 -2.18 13.46
C ALA A 22 12.43 -0.88 12.66
N ASP A 23 12.97 -0.91 11.45
CA ASP A 23 12.94 0.27 10.59
C ASP A 23 11.49 0.63 10.27
N GLU A 24 11.17 1.91 10.42
CA GLU A 24 9.85 2.44 10.11
C GLU A 24 9.72 2.72 8.60
N VAL A 25 8.50 2.58 8.06
CA VAL A 25 8.23 2.98 6.68
C VAL A 25 8.30 4.51 6.57
N LYS A 26 9.31 5.00 5.86
CA LYS A 26 9.47 6.43 5.58
C LYS A 26 8.65 6.84 4.36
N ILE A 27 7.81 7.85 4.52
CA ILE A 27 7.13 8.51 3.40
C ILE A 27 8.10 9.54 2.78
N GLU A 28 8.30 9.45 1.47
CA GLU A 28 9.05 10.38 0.63
C GLU A 28 8.09 11.07 -0.35
N PRO A 29 7.39 12.15 0.05
CA PRO A 29 6.43 12.81 -0.82
C PRO A 29 7.11 13.31 -2.09
N GLY A 30 6.61 12.87 -3.25
CA GLY A 30 7.06 13.34 -4.56
C GLY A 30 6.00 14.24 -5.18
N LYS A 31 6.24 15.55 -5.27
CA LYS A 31 5.32 16.48 -5.95
C LYS A 31 5.09 16.11 -7.42
N GLU A 32 6.07 15.47 -8.03
CA GLU A 32 6.02 14.99 -9.41
C GLU A 32 5.40 13.59 -9.54
N ASN A 33 5.14 12.90 -8.42
CA ASN A 33 4.38 11.65 -8.46
C ASN A 33 2.89 11.99 -8.64
N VAL A 34 2.43 11.88 -9.88
CA VAL A 34 1.06 12.23 -10.29
C VAL A 34 0.03 11.44 -9.50
N VAL A 35 0.25 10.14 -9.27
CA VAL A 35 -0.68 9.29 -8.51
C VAL A 35 -0.75 9.78 -7.06
N ALA A 36 0.38 9.88 -6.36
CA ALA A 36 0.39 10.28 -4.95
C ALA A 36 -0.21 11.68 -4.71
N SER A 37 -0.03 12.61 -5.65
CA SER A 37 -0.54 13.99 -5.52
C SER A 37 -2.03 14.16 -5.88
N ARG A 38 -2.64 13.17 -6.55
CA ARG A 38 -4.00 13.27 -7.11
C ARG A 38 -4.94 12.14 -6.69
N ILE A 39 -4.46 11.00 -6.22
CA ILE A 39 -5.31 9.82 -5.97
C ILE A 39 -6.33 10.03 -4.84
N GLU A 40 -6.06 10.93 -3.89
CA GLU A 40 -7.01 11.25 -2.83
C GLU A 40 -8.36 11.72 -3.36
N GLY A 41 -9.43 11.23 -2.72
CA GLY A 41 -10.81 11.50 -3.06
C GLY A 41 -11.63 10.23 -3.29
N ASP A 42 -12.90 10.44 -3.59
CA ASP A 42 -13.87 9.40 -3.90
C ASP A 42 -13.94 9.17 -5.41
N TRP A 43 -14.01 7.90 -5.79
CA TRP A 43 -14.01 7.44 -7.16
C TRP A 43 -15.14 6.43 -7.36
N GLN A 44 -15.76 6.49 -8.53
CA GLN A 44 -16.77 5.54 -8.98
C GLN A 44 -16.39 4.96 -10.33
N VAL A 45 -16.82 3.74 -10.61
CA VAL A 45 -16.53 3.08 -11.89
C VAL A 45 -17.06 3.91 -13.06
N HIS A 46 -16.20 4.18 -14.04
CA HIS A 46 -16.59 4.77 -15.32
C HIS A 46 -17.01 3.63 -16.27
N ALA A 47 -18.26 3.18 -16.15
CA ALA A 47 -18.75 1.95 -16.79
C ALA A 47 -18.43 1.83 -18.30
N PRO A 48 -18.63 2.86 -19.16
CA PRO A 48 -18.32 2.73 -20.59
C PRO A 48 -16.84 2.47 -20.91
N LEU A 49 -15.92 3.04 -20.13
CA LEU A 49 -14.49 2.86 -20.33
C LEU A 49 -14.05 1.51 -19.77
N THR A 50 -14.55 1.13 -18.59
CA THR A 50 -14.29 -0.20 -18.03
C THR A 50 -14.80 -1.29 -18.96
N GLU A 51 -16.00 -1.16 -19.52
CA GLU A 51 -16.54 -2.12 -20.51
C GLU A 51 -15.64 -2.21 -21.73
N ARG A 52 -15.20 -1.07 -22.28
CA ARG A 52 -14.26 -1.03 -23.40
C ARG A 52 -12.93 -1.73 -23.10
N LEU A 53 -12.40 -1.60 -21.88
CA LEU A 53 -11.12 -2.20 -21.48
C LEU A 53 -11.23 -3.69 -21.14
N THR A 54 -12.41 -4.14 -20.70
CA THR A 54 -12.59 -5.48 -20.11
C THR A 54 -13.49 -6.40 -20.93
N GLY A 55 -14.16 -5.89 -21.96
CA GLY A 55 -15.20 -6.63 -22.69
C GLY A 55 -16.42 -6.99 -21.82
N GLY A 56 -16.68 -6.21 -20.77
CA GLY A 56 -17.78 -6.43 -19.81
C GLY A 56 -17.46 -7.40 -18.67
N GLN A 57 -16.22 -7.89 -18.57
CA GLN A 57 -15.77 -8.84 -17.55
C GLN A 57 -15.00 -8.18 -16.39
N GLY A 58 -15.15 -6.86 -16.22
CA GLY A 58 -14.32 -6.03 -15.36
C GLY A 58 -14.34 -6.39 -13.87
N LEU A 59 -13.40 -5.77 -13.13
CA LEU A 59 -13.27 -5.92 -11.67
C LEU A 59 -14.61 -5.69 -10.95
N LEU A 60 -14.81 -6.44 -9.86
CA LEU A 60 -15.99 -6.33 -9.00
C LEU A 60 -16.08 -4.99 -8.24
N LEU A 61 -15.02 -4.18 -8.25
CA LEU A 61 -14.96 -2.91 -7.52
C LEU A 61 -15.78 -1.83 -8.20
N LYS A 62 -16.78 -1.31 -7.50
CA LYS A 62 -17.67 -0.24 -7.98
C LYS A 62 -17.24 1.14 -7.50
N ARG A 63 -16.64 1.22 -6.31
CA ARG A 63 -16.22 2.45 -5.64
C ARG A 63 -14.89 2.28 -4.94
N LEU A 64 -14.11 3.35 -4.98
CA LEU A 64 -12.84 3.49 -4.27
C LEU A 64 -12.82 4.84 -3.55
N SER A 65 -12.33 4.89 -2.32
CA SER A 65 -12.06 6.16 -1.63
C SER A 65 -10.66 6.13 -1.05
N PHE A 66 -9.84 7.11 -1.38
CA PHE A 66 -8.49 7.24 -0.84
C PHE A 66 -8.40 8.45 0.08
N LYS A 67 -7.92 8.21 1.30
CA LYS A 67 -7.66 9.26 2.28
C LYS A 67 -6.23 9.15 2.82
N SER A 68 -5.45 10.23 2.68
CA SER A 68 -4.12 10.31 3.29
C SER A 68 -4.24 10.23 4.81
N ASP A 69 -3.40 9.38 5.40
CA ASP A 69 -3.20 9.25 6.83
C ASP A 69 -1.76 8.78 7.05
N PRO A 70 -0.78 9.71 7.18
CA PRO A 70 0.62 9.34 7.33
C PRO A 70 0.90 8.54 8.61
N ALA A 71 0.00 8.57 9.60
CA ALA A 71 0.12 7.73 10.81
C ALA A 71 -0.12 6.23 10.52
N VAL A 72 -0.54 5.86 9.31
CA VAL A 72 -0.54 4.47 8.87
C VAL A 72 0.89 3.97 8.70
N ALA A 73 1.82 4.79 8.18
CA ALA A 73 3.18 4.36 7.90
C ALA A 73 3.94 3.93 9.16
N THR A 74 3.69 4.58 10.30
CA THR A 74 4.31 4.23 11.59
C THR A 74 3.77 2.94 12.21
N LYS A 75 2.66 2.42 11.67
CA LYS A 75 2.03 1.18 12.15
C LYS A 75 2.37 -0.03 11.27
N ILE A 76 2.98 0.20 10.10
CA ILE A 76 3.36 -0.87 9.20
C ILE A 76 4.46 -1.72 9.89
N PRO A 77 4.27 -3.04 10.02
CA PRO A 77 5.27 -3.91 10.62
C PRO A 77 6.65 -3.81 9.94
N GLY A 78 7.72 -3.82 10.73
CA GLY A 78 9.11 -3.65 10.24
C GLY A 78 9.52 -4.58 9.10
N LYS A 79 8.97 -5.81 9.05
CA LYS A 79 9.17 -6.74 7.92
C LYS A 79 8.84 -6.15 6.55
N TYR A 80 7.85 -5.24 6.47
CA TYR A 80 7.49 -4.57 5.22
C TYR A 80 8.42 -3.39 4.93
N ALA A 81 8.88 -2.67 5.96
CA ALA A 81 9.88 -1.62 5.78
C ALA A 81 11.21 -2.19 5.26
N GLU A 82 11.69 -3.29 5.86
CA GLU A 82 12.85 -4.04 5.38
C GLU A 82 12.67 -4.47 3.93
N TYR A 83 11.50 -5.02 3.58
CA TYR A 83 11.17 -5.39 2.20
C TYR A 83 11.24 -4.19 1.26
N PHE A 84 10.62 -3.05 1.61
CA PHE A 84 10.66 -1.85 0.79
C PHE A 84 12.09 -1.33 0.60
N GLN A 85 12.92 -1.34 1.64
CA GLN A 85 14.32 -0.94 1.55
C GLN A 85 15.13 -1.90 0.66
N GLN A 86 14.98 -3.21 0.84
CA GLN A 86 15.67 -4.23 0.04
C GLN A 86 15.31 -4.13 -1.44
N GLN A 87 14.06 -3.78 -1.75
CA GLN A 87 13.59 -3.57 -3.12
C GLN A 87 13.83 -2.13 -3.64
N ASN A 88 14.45 -1.25 -2.84
CA ASN A 88 14.62 0.18 -3.12
C ASN A 88 13.29 0.87 -3.53
N MET A 89 12.21 0.48 -2.86
CA MET A 89 10.86 0.99 -3.07
C MET A 89 10.64 2.23 -2.23
N LYS A 90 10.33 3.35 -2.90
CA LYS A 90 9.92 4.59 -2.26
C LYS A 90 8.44 4.56 -1.95
N VAL A 91 8.05 4.98 -0.75
CA VAL A 91 6.65 5.18 -0.37
C VAL A 91 6.31 6.65 -0.51
N TYR A 92 5.41 7.00 -1.43
CA TYR A 92 5.09 8.40 -1.73
C TYR A 92 3.90 8.94 -0.93
N LEU A 93 2.99 8.05 -0.53
CA LEU A 93 1.78 8.35 0.21
C LEU A 93 1.41 7.13 1.07
N ALA A 94 0.86 7.37 2.25
CA ALA A 94 0.26 6.33 3.08
C ALA A 94 -1.10 6.80 3.59
N GLY A 95 -2.03 5.88 3.80
CA GLY A 95 -3.33 6.23 4.33
C GLY A 95 -4.32 5.07 4.45
N ARG A 96 -5.60 5.40 4.32
CA ARG A 96 -6.71 4.44 4.30
C ARG A 96 -7.42 4.45 2.95
N VAL A 97 -7.62 3.27 2.39
CA VAL A 97 -8.42 3.07 1.19
C VAL A 97 -9.72 2.36 1.58
N ASP A 98 -10.84 2.80 1.04
CA ASP A 98 -12.13 2.12 1.12
C ASP A 98 -12.39 1.42 -0.22
N LEU A 99 -12.43 0.09 -0.20
CA LEU A 99 -12.70 -0.77 -1.35
C LEU A 99 -14.13 -1.32 -1.19
N ASP A 100 -15.12 -0.67 -1.81
CA ASP A 100 -16.55 -1.04 -1.70
C ASP A 100 -17.05 -1.29 -0.25
N GLY A 101 -16.69 -0.40 0.68
CA GLY A 101 -17.06 -0.46 2.09
C GLY A 101 -16.01 -1.10 2.99
N LYS A 102 -14.96 -1.73 2.40
CA LYS A 102 -13.88 -2.36 3.16
C LYS A 102 -12.68 -1.40 3.31
N LYS A 103 -12.49 -0.89 4.51
CA LYS A 103 -11.40 0.04 4.84
C LYS A 103 -10.10 -0.69 5.17
N CYS A 104 -9.04 -0.37 4.44
CA CYS A 104 -7.74 -1.03 4.50
C CYS A 104 -6.62 0.02 4.65
N PRO A 105 -5.55 -0.24 5.41
CA PRO A 105 -4.31 0.51 5.27
C PRO A 105 -3.77 0.41 3.84
N PHE A 106 -3.18 1.47 3.31
CA PHE A 106 -2.49 1.44 2.02
C PHE A 106 -1.25 2.33 1.98
N VAL A 107 -0.39 2.04 1.01
CA VAL A 107 0.70 2.90 0.55
C VAL A 107 0.70 3.03 -0.97
N VAL A 108 1.15 4.18 -1.48
CA VAL A 108 1.48 4.38 -2.89
C VAL A 108 2.98 4.24 -3.06
N THR A 109 3.40 3.41 -4.01
CA THR A 109 4.80 3.14 -4.32
C THR A 109 4.97 2.90 -5.82
N ASN A 110 6.19 2.54 -6.25
CA ASN A 110 6.47 2.12 -7.61
C ASN A 110 7.11 0.73 -7.58
N ILE A 111 6.67 -0.17 -8.45
CA ILE A 111 7.27 -1.49 -8.69
C ILE A 111 7.67 -1.55 -10.17
N HIS A 112 8.97 -1.72 -10.44
CA HIS A 112 9.54 -1.71 -11.80
C HIS A 112 9.15 -0.47 -12.63
N GLY A 113 9.03 0.69 -11.98
CA GLY A 113 8.64 1.94 -12.62
C GLY A 113 7.13 2.17 -12.75
N ASN A 114 6.30 1.16 -12.47
CA ASN A 114 4.84 1.28 -12.53
C ASN A 114 4.29 1.72 -11.17
N PRO A 115 3.43 2.74 -11.09
CA PRO A 115 2.78 3.11 -9.84
C PRO A 115 1.89 1.98 -9.33
N HIS A 116 2.00 1.69 -8.05
CA HIS A 116 1.22 0.67 -7.36
C HIS A 116 0.58 1.25 -6.11
N VAL A 117 -0.59 0.72 -5.79
CA VAL A 117 -1.14 0.77 -4.44
C VAL A 117 -0.94 -0.60 -3.82
N ILE A 118 -0.23 -0.64 -2.70
CA ILE A 118 -0.18 -1.81 -1.83
C ILE A 118 -1.15 -1.54 -0.68
N PHE A 119 -2.04 -2.47 -0.41
CA PHE A 119 -3.00 -2.37 0.68
C PHE A 119 -3.07 -3.66 1.46
N TRP A 120 -3.54 -3.58 2.70
CA TRP A 120 -3.61 -4.75 3.57
C TRP A 120 -5.04 -5.02 4.00
N LEU A 121 -5.49 -6.23 3.75
CA LEU A 121 -6.73 -6.75 4.30
C LEU A 121 -6.45 -7.31 5.69
N GLU A 122 -7.34 -7.02 6.64
CA GLU A 122 -7.29 -7.64 7.95
C GLU A 122 -7.42 -9.16 7.83
N ARG A 123 -6.55 -9.89 8.55
CA ARG A 123 -6.59 -11.34 8.67
C ARG A 123 -6.24 -11.72 10.11
N ASP A 124 -7.10 -12.51 10.73
CA ASP A 124 -6.92 -13.00 12.10
C ASP A 124 -6.69 -11.88 13.14
N GLY A 125 -7.34 -10.71 12.94
CA GLY A 125 -7.22 -9.53 13.80
C GLY A 125 -5.98 -8.65 13.54
N ASP A 126 -5.09 -9.06 12.63
CA ASP A 126 -3.96 -8.23 12.18
C ASP A 126 -4.38 -7.36 10.99
N PRO A 127 -4.42 -6.02 11.12
CA PRO A 127 -4.76 -5.11 10.01
C PRO A 127 -3.73 -5.13 8.86
N PHE A 128 -2.55 -5.74 9.06
CA PHE A 128 -1.51 -5.95 8.06
C PHE A 128 -1.32 -7.43 7.69
N GLY A 129 -2.31 -8.28 8.01
CA GLY A 129 -2.21 -9.74 7.93
C GLY A 129 -2.28 -10.33 6.52
N ASN A 130 -2.85 -9.62 5.54
CA ASN A 130 -2.88 -10.04 4.14
C ASN A 130 -2.59 -8.87 3.19
N GLY A 131 -1.37 -8.82 2.64
CA GLY A 131 -0.95 -7.78 1.70
C GLY A 131 -1.39 -8.10 0.27
N GLU A 132 -2.02 -7.13 -0.37
CA GLU A 132 -2.48 -7.17 -1.76
C GLU A 132 -1.97 -5.93 -2.48
N SER A 133 -1.97 -5.93 -3.81
CA SER A 133 -1.57 -4.77 -4.59
C SER A 133 -2.18 -4.77 -5.98
N PHE A 134 -2.44 -3.59 -6.52
CA PHE A 134 -2.81 -3.40 -7.92
C PHE A 134 -1.99 -2.29 -8.58
N ASN A 135 -1.86 -2.36 -9.91
CA ASN A 135 -1.30 -1.26 -10.70
C ASN A 135 -2.28 -0.08 -10.71
N VAL A 136 -1.72 1.12 -10.75
CA VAL A 136 -2.48 2.36 -10.83
C VAL A 136 -1.94 3.26 -11.95
N MET A 137 -2.83 3.78 -12.77
CA MET A 137 -2.53 4.89 -13.67
C MET A 137 -3.52 6.02 -13.41
N LEU A 138 -3.05 7.27 -13.39
CA LEU A 138 -3.90 8.43 -13.20
C LEU A 138 -3.61 9.43 -14.31
N THR A 139 -4.65 9.75 -15.08
CA THR A 139 -4.63 10.81 -16.10
C THR A 139 -5.24 12.07 -15.50
N VAL A 140 -4.42 13.12 -15.45
CA VAL A 140 -4.81 14.42 -14.89
C VAL A 140 -5.57 15.21 -15.95
N ALA A 141 -6.77 15.65 -15.61
CA ALA A 141 -7.52 16.61 -16.42
C ALA A 141 -7.20 18.06 -16.00
N GLU A 142 -7.57 19.02 -16.85
CA GLU A 142 -7.46 20.44 -16.52
C GLU A 142 -8.27 20.78 -15.26
N ASP A 143 -9.53 20.33 -15.22
CA ASP A 143 -10.33 20.32 -14.00
C ASP A 143 -10.13 18.99 -13.26
N ARG A 144 -9.69 19.08 -12.01
CA ARG A 144 -9.48 17.91 -11.12
C ARG A 144 -10.70 17.01 -11.05
N GLN A 145 -11.93 17.54 -11.13
CA GLN A 145 -13.17 16.74 -11.09
C GLN A 145 -13.32 15.79 -12.28
N ASN A 146 -12.55 16.00 -13.36
CA ASN A 146 -12.53 15.16 -14.55
C ASN A 146 -11.31 14.25 -14.63
N ASP A 147 -10.50 14.13 -13.57
CA ASP A 147 -9.40 13.16 -13.52
C ASP A 147 -9.96 11.74 -13.74
N LEU A 148 -9.21 10.91 -14.47
CA LEU A 148 -9.51 9.49 -14.65
C LEU A 148 -8.45 8.64 -13.95
N LEU A 149 -8.92 7.70 -13.14
CA LEU A 149 -8.12 6.72 -12.43
C LEU A 149 -8.32 5.35 -13.08
N PHE A 150 -7.24 4.64 -13.37
CA PHE A 150 -7.27 3.27 -13.84
C PHE A 150 -6.63 2.38 -12.78
N VAL A 151 -7.36 1.33 -12.38
CA VAL A 151 -6.92 0.35 -11.38
C VAL A 151 -7.07 -1.05 -11.97
N GLY A 152 -6.07 -1.90 -11.76
CA GLY A 152 -6.15 -3.31 -12.12
C GLY A 152 -4.78 -3.86 -12.41
N GLY A 153 -4.72 -4.87 -13.28
CA GLY A 153 -3.44 -5.36 -13.75
C GLY A 153 -2.57 -5.98 -12.66
N ASP A 154 -3.12 -6.67 -11.64
CA ASP A 154 -2.30 -7.37 -10.62
C ASP A 154 -1.22 -8.23 -11.30
N PHE A 155 -1.52 -8.70 -12.51
CA PHE A 155 -0.56 -9.18 -13.49
C PHE A 155 -0.65 -8.38 -14.79
N ASN A 156 0.47 -8.30 -15.53
CA ASN A 156 0.60 -7.54 -16.79
C ASN A 156 -0.40 -7.94 -17.89
N ASN A 157 -1.07 -9.08 -17.77
CA ASN A 157 -2.06 -9.59 -18.73
C ASN A 157 -3.51 -9.37 -18.29
N GLN A 158 -3.74 -8.69 -17.16
CA GLN A 158 -5.09 -8.41 -16.67
C GLN A 158 -5.53 -6.99 -17.08
N PRO A 159 -6.81 -6.81 -17.44
CA PRO A 159 -7.30 -5.51 -17.84
C PRO A 159 -7.38 -4.54 -16.66
N PHE A 160 -7.39 -3.25 -16.98
CA PHE A 160 -7.71 -2.19 -16.03
C PHE A 160 -9.22 -1.92 -16.02
N SER A 161 -9.72 -1.51 -14.86
CA SER A 161 -10.99 -0.79 -14.72
C SER A 161 -10.73 0.70 -14.66
N ALA A 162 -11.62 1.48 -15.28
CA ALA A 162 -11.59 2.93 -15.24
C ALA A 162 -12.53 3.46 -14.16
N PHE A 163 -12.11 4.52 -13.51
CA PHE A 163 -12.83 5.23 -12.46
C PHE A 163 -12.77 6.74 -12.75
N GLU A 164 -13.86 7.40 -12.40
CA GLU A 164 -14.02 8.86 -12.44
C GLU A 164 -14.27 9.37 -11.02
N ARG A 165 -13.99 10.65 -10.76
CA ARG A 165 -14.27 11.23 -9.45
C ARG A 165 -15.76 11.30 -9.18
N VAL A 166 -16.14 11.04 -7.94
CA VAL A 166 -17.49 11.35 -7.47
C VAL A 166 -17.58 12.86 -7.30
N LYS A 167 -18.50 13.51 -8.03
CA LYS A 167 -18.75 14.93 -7.87
C LYS A 167 -19.26 15.18 -6.46
N ALA A 168 -18.62 16.12 -5.74
CA ALA A 168 -19.19 16.63 -4.50
C ALA A 168 -20.59 17.17 -4.82
N GLU A 169 -21.60 16.76 -4.05
CA GLU A 169 -22.90 17.39 -4.15
C GLU A 169 -22.72 18.88 -3.86
N SER A 170 -23.12 19.74 -4.79
CA SER A 170 -23.17 21.18 -4.51
C SER A 170 -24.03 21.38 -3.27
N PRO A 171 -23.54 22.06 -2.22
CA PRO A 171 -24.37 22.38 -1.07
C PRO A 171 -25.61 23.13 -1.59
N ARG A 172 -26.79 22.59 -1.29
CA ARG A 172 -28.07 23.22 -1.61
C ARG A 172 -28.25 24.51 -0.83
#